data_AF-A0A7Y4WIB1-F1
#
_entry.id   AF-A0A7Y4WIB1-F1
#
_cell.length_a   1.000
_cell.length_b   1.000
_cell.length_c   1.000
_cell.angle_alpha   90.00
_cell.angle_beta   90.00
_cell.angle_gamma   90.00
#
_symmetry.space_group_name_H-M   'P 1'
#
loop_
_entity.id
_entity.type
_entity.pdbx_description
1 polymer ?
#
loop_
_entity_poly.entity_id
_entity_poly.type
_entity_poly.pdbx_seq_one_letter_code
_entity_poly.pdbx_strand_id
1 'polypeptide(L)'
;MQKPRRREPETRLVSGVVPEPLTRVQVVRRFRGLIEDGARLRPAGRASKRPASLLTPRYLPRHEVRLFDASYFLGEYRFDDSVGFFVGFVVLGERDGERVDSIWPRIFYKDSSLLWRVASHFVRDGDSVWIGKGDTRVEERDGWMYRDSAEETANLPYELQFALDELSRRGTKRRDDAALELVVRAARRGRIEPYADFCAPRRRAAKRHRENGGRLVARFLEKGDPTSLCFARGYEPDFARGIVERGASSSAFFGGRVEKYRVLSANKRVQYLFFASPTHVWLGPPQLLTTELSTYGVRTLDVLADEDVFLPGFEYHEEGVSQIPAGFAGAPHPDNPDRADAAAWLEELPVIRAFRAKVLGRPAPGRASAKQRARLASAGAASVDGVNRRMPSVPSPK
;
A
#
# COMPACT_ATOMS: atom_id res chain seq x y z
N MET A 1 -17.20 -4.35 -41.82
CA MET A 1 -17.30 -3.55 -40.58
C MET A 1 -15.96 -3.59 -39.84
N GLN A 2 -15.23 -2.48 -39.75
CA GLN A 2 -14.05 -2.40 -38.88
C GLN A 2 -14.52 -2.50 -37.43
N LYS A 3 -14.01 -3.46 -36.66
CA LYS A 3 -14.26 -3.51 -35.21
C LYS A 3 -13.81 -2.17 -34.61
N PRO A 4 -14.65 -1.49 -33.81
CA PRO A 4 -14.24 -0.24 -33.17
C PRO A 4 -12.94 -0.49 -32.40
N ARG A 5 -11.91 0.29 -32.71
CA ARG A 5 -10.62 0.24 -32.00
C ARG A 5 -10.92 0.44 -30.51
N ARG A 6 -10.45 -0.47 -29.66
CA ARG A 6 -10.52 -0.33 -28.20
C ARG A 6 -9.82 0.99 -27.85
N ARG A 7 -10.56 1.93 -27.27
CA ARG A 7 -10.01 3.21 -26.82
C ARG A 7 -8.98 2.92 -25.72
N GLU A 8 -7.76 3.38 -25.90
CA GLU A 8 -6.73 3.27 -24.87
C GLU A 8 -7.18 4.04 -23.62
N PRO A 9 -6.87 3.53 -22.41
CA PRO A 9 -7.12 4.27 -21.18
C PRO A 9 -6.39 5.60 -21.19
N GLU A 10 -7.03 6.65 -20.69
CA GLU A 10 -6.35 7.94 -20.49
C GLU A 10 -5.24 7.78 -19.44
N THR A 11 -4.06 8.34 -19.73
CA THR A 11 -2.91 8.35 -18.83
C THR A 11 -2.47 9.77 -18.54
N ARG A 12 -2.01 10.01 -17.30
CA ARG A 12 -1.48 11.31 -16.90
C ARG A 12 -0.36 11.12 -15.88
N LEU A 13 0.78 11.75 -16.14
CA LEU A 13 1.84 11.88 -15.15
C LEU A 13 1.50 13.05 -14.23
N VAL A 14 1.31 12.76 -12.95
CA VAL A 14 1.12 13.76 -11.88
C VAL A 14 2.19 13.53 -10.82
N SER A 15 2.76 14.60 -10.28
CA SER A 15 3.81 14.59 -9.25
C SER A 15 3.65 15.74 -8.28
N GLY A 16 4.14 15.58 -7.05
CA GLY A 16 4.06 16.64 -6.03
C GLY A 16 2.62 16.86 -5.57
N VAL A 17 1.82 15.79 -5.45
CA VAL A 17 0.48 15.91 -4.88
C VAL A 17 0.63 16.24 -3.41
N VAL A 18 0.02 17.35 -3.01
CA VAL A 18 -0.01 17.85 -1.64
C VAL A 18 -1.45 18.07 -1.20
N PRO A 19 -1.74 18.11 0.12
CA PRO A 19 -3.04 18.53 0.59
C PRO A 19 -3.37 19.94 0.10
N GLU A 20 -4.64 20.16 -0.28
CA GLU A 20 -5.13 21.48 -0.66
C GLU A 20 -4.87 22.49 0.48
N PRO A 21 -4.50 23.74 0.17
CA PRO A 21 -4.17 24.77 1.16
C PRO A 21 -5.44 25.36 1.82
N LEU A 22 -6.39 24.51 2.18
CA LEU A 22 -7.65 24.85 2.82
C LEU A 22 -7.54 24.67 4.34
N THR A 23 -8.15 25.59 5.08
CA THR A 23 -8.36 25.42 6.52
C THR A 23 -9.35 24.27 6.79
N ARG A 24 -9.29 23.69 7.99
CA ARG A 24 -10.24 22.65 8.43
C ARG A 24 -11.70 23.06 8.25
N VAL A 25 -12.01 24.34 8.48
CA VAL A 25 -13.36 24.89 8.32
C VAL A 25 -13.78 24.93 6.85
N GLN A 26 -12.86 25.35 5.96
CA GLN A 26 -13.12 25.35 4.52
C GLN A 26 -13.32 23.93 3.97
N VAL A 27 -12.50 22.96 4.39
CA VAL A 27 -12.66 21.54 4.00
C VAL A 27 -14.03 21.00 4.45
N VAL A 28 -14.41 21.24 5.70
CA VAL A 28 -15.74 20.82 6.21
C VAL A 28 -16.87 21.50 5.46
N ARG A 29 -16.75 22.81 5.19
CA ARG A 29 -17.77 23.56 4.44
C ARG A 29 -17.93 23.00 3.03
N ARG A 30 -16.84 22.76 2.31
CA ARG A 30 -16.87 22.16 0.98
C ARG A 30 -17.51 20.77 1.00
N PHE A 31 -17.08 19.91 1.92
CA PHE A 31 -17.63 18.57 2.06
C PHE A 31 -19.13 18.57 2.36
N ARG A 32 -19.60 19.47 3.24
CA ARG A 32 -21.03 19.64 3.53
C ARG A 32 -21.80 20.22 2.35
N GLY A 33 -21.20 21.16 1.62
CA GLY A 33 -21.77 21.70 0.37
C GLY A 33 -22.11 20.58 -0.62
N LEU A 34 -21.22 19.61 -0.82
CA LEU A 34 -21.52 18.45 -1.68
C LEU A 34 -22.79 17.69 -1.24
N ILE A 35 -22.99 17.54 0.08
CA ILE A 35 -24.17 16.85 0.64
C ILE A 35 -25.42 17.70 0.49
N GLU A 36 -25.32 19.01 0.75
CA GLU A 36 -26.40 19.99 0.56
C GLU A 36 -26.83 20.05 -0.91
N ASP A 37 -25.89 19.93 -1.84
CA ASP A 37 -26.12 19.82 -3.29
C ASP A 37 -26.65 18.44 -3.71
N GLY A 38 -26.85 17.52 -2.75
CA GLY A 38 -27.54 16.25 -2.92
C GLY A 38 -26.66 15.01 -3.07
N ALA A 39 -25.34 15.11 -2.88
CA ALA A 39 -24.45 13.95 -2.88
C ALA A 39 -24.77 13.02 -1.71
N ARG A 40 -24.86 11.70 -1.99
CA ARG A 40 -25.21 10.71 -0.97
C ARG A 40 -23.98 10.00 -0.42
N LEU A 41 -23.90 9.86 0.90
CA LEU A 41 -22.90 8.99 1.53
C LEU A 41 -23.21 7.51 1.26
N ARG A 42 -22.20 6.76 0.79
CA ARG A 42 -22.27 5.33 0.44
C ARG A 42 -21.24 4.48 1.22
N PRO A 43 -21.32 4.40 2.56
CA PRO A 43 -20.43 3.55 3.36
C PRO A 43 -20.74 2.06 3.16
N ALA A 44 -19.75 1.20 3.38
CA ALA A 44 -19.87 -0.25 3.21
C ALA A 44 -20.13 -1.02 4.52
N GLY A 45 -19.76 -0.44 5.66
CA GLY A 45 -19.91 -1.01 7.00
C GLY A 45 -21.24 -0.71 7.68
N ARG A 46 -21.28 -0.71 9.02
CA ARG A 46 -22.49 -0.47 9.82
C ARG A 46 -23.15 0.89 9.53
N ALA A 47 -22.37 1.90 9.12
CA ALA A 47 -22.89 3.20 8.73
C ALA A 47 -23.78 3.14 7.48
N SER A 48 -23.78 2.07 6.70
CA SER A 48 -24.72 1.90 5.56
C SER A 48 -26.18 2.06 5.95
N LYS A 49 -26.54 1.70 7.19
CA LYS A 49 -27.90 1.85 7.74
C LYS A 49 -28.18 3.26 8.28
N ARG A 50 -27.13 4.00 8.67
CA ARG A 50 -27.22 5.35 9.25
C ARG A 50 -26.03 6.21 8.80
N PRO A 51 -25.97 6.65 7.53
CA PRO A 51 -24.77 7.30 7.00
C PRO A 51 -24.42 8.61 7.72
N ALA A 52 -25.42 9.30 8.28
CA ALA A 52 -25.25 10.52 9.07
C ALA A 52 -24.34 10.33 10.31
N SER A 53 -24.14 9.10 10.79
CA SER A 53 -23.17 8.81 11.86
C SER A 53 -21.73 9.22 11.49
N LEU A 54 -21.40 9.30 10.19
CA LEU A 54 -20.12 9.77 9.68
C LEU A 54 -20.03 11.29 9.56
N LEU A 55 -21.10 12.03 9.85
CA LEU A 55 -21.14 13.50 9.81
C LEU A 55 -20.87 14.16 11.17
N THR A 56 -20.54 13.35 12.18
CA THR A 56 -20.15 13.85 13.50
C THR A 56 -18.77 14.52 13.47
N PRO A 57 -18.45 15.45 14.38
CA PRO A 57 -17.13 16.10 14.43
C PRO A 57 -15.94 15.13 14.50
N ARG A 58 -16.17 13.89 14.95
CA ARG A 58 -15.19 12.81 14.96
C ARG A 58 -14.73 12.43 13.54
N TYR A 59 -15.65 12.29 12.59
CA TYR A 59 -15.35 11.76 11.25
C TYR A 59 -15.37 12.80 10.15
N LEU A 60 -15.77 14.05 10.44
CA LEU A 60 -15.70 15.12 9.46
C LEU A 60 -14.26 15.32 8.94
N PRO A 61 -14.09 15.51 7.62
CA PRO A 61 -12.77 15.65 7.03
C PRO A 61 -12.07 16.91 7.50
N ARG A 62 -10.74 16.83 7.58
CA ARG A 62 -9.82 17.91 7.96
C ARG A 62 -8.89 18.31 6.83
N HIS A 63 -8.70 17.42 5.87
CA HIS A 63 -7.82 17.61 4.72
C HIS A 63 -8.57 17.24 3.44
N GLU A 64 -8.18 17.86 2.35
CA GLU A 64 -8.58 17.48 1.00
C GLU A 64 -7.30 17.23 0.20
N VAL A 65 -7.27 16.15 -0.58
CA VAL A 65 -6.20 15.87 -1.55
C VAL A 65 -6.88 15.57 -2.87
N ARG A 66 -6.48 16.25 -3.94
CA ARG A 66 -7.05 16.05 -5.29
C ARG A 66 -6.08 15.25 -6.15
N LEU A 67 -6.64 14.32 -6.94
CA LEU A 67 -5.91 13.56 -7.94
C LEU A 67 -6.83 13.25 -9.11
N PHE A 68 -6.45 13.71 -10.31
CA PHE A 68 -7.28 13.63 -11.51
C PHE A 68 -8.63 14.34 -11.31
N ASP A 69 -9.74 13.66 -11.58
CA ASP A 69 -11.11 14.08 -11.33
C ASP A 69 -11.67 13.50 -10.01
N ALA A 70 -10.78 13.10 -9.09
CA ALA A 70 -11.14 12.59 -7.78
C ALA A 70 -10.64 13.50 -6.65
N SER A 71 -11.48 13.60 -5.62
CA SER A 71 -11.16 14.29 -4.37
C SER A 71 -11.20 13.31 -3.20
N TYR A 72 -10.16 13.35 -2.38
CA TYR A 72 -9.98 12.54 -1.19
C TYR A 72 -10.11 13.46 0.02
N PHE A 73 -11.30 13.48 0.61
CA PHE A 73 -11.50 14.18 1.89
C PHE A 73 -11.06 13.25 3.02
N LEU A 74 -10.13 13.69 3.85
CA LEU A 74 -9.49 12.84 4.87
C LEU A 74 -9.75 13.40 6.26
N GLY A 75 -10.17 12.54 7.19
CA GLY A 75 -10.21 12.86 8.62
C GLY A 75 -8.80 13.01 9.23
N GLU A 76 -8.74 13.14 10.56
CA GLU A 76 -7.46 13.03 11.28
C GLU A 76 -6.93 11.59 11.23
N TYR A 77 -5.61 11.44 11.38
CA TYR A 77 -4.98 10.12 11.48
C TYR A 77 -5.40 9.42 12.78
N ARG A 78 -5.81 8.16 12.63
CA ARG A 78 -6.35 7.30 13.67
C ARG A 78 -5.58 5.99 13.74
N PHE A 79 -5.77 5.25 14.81
CA PHE A 79 -5.24 3.90 14.93
C PHE A 79 -6.13 3.05 15.83
N ASP A 80 -6.04 1.73 15.68
CA ASP A 80 -6.47 0.74 16.65
C ASP A 80 -5.31 -0.22 16.95
N ASP A 81 -5.57 -1.35 17.60
CA ASP A 81 -4.53 -2.35 17.89
C ASP A 81 -3.99 -3.05 16.64
N SER A 82 -4.70 -2.96 15.52
CA SER A 82 -4.38 -3.67 14.27
C SER A 82 -3.68 -2.77 13.27
N VAL A 83 -4.11 -1.50 13.13
CA VAL A 83 -3.59 -0.64 12.07
C VAL A 83 -3.75 0.86 12.35
N GLY A 84 -2.86 1.65 11.75
CA GLY A 84 -3.02 3.09 11.63
C GLY A 84 -3.70 3.49 10.31
N PHE A 85 -4.66 4.41 10.37
CA PHE A 85 -5.53 4.71 9.22
C PHE A 85 -6.12 6.14 9.20
N PHE A 86 -6.69 6.50 8.05
CA PHE A 86 -7.61 7.62 7.88
C PHE A 86 -9.01 7.09 7.57
N VAL A 87 -10.02 7.74 8.14
CA VAL A 87 -11.37 7.72 7.55
C VAL A 87 -11.36 8.69 6.39
N GLY A 88 -11.41 8.16 5.17
CA GLY A 88 -11.41 8.92 3.93
C GLY A 88 -12.77 8.91 3.26
N PHE A 89 -13.05 9.91 2.44
CA PHE A 89 -14.24 10.01 1.61
C PHE A 89 -13.81 10.28 0.17
N VAL A 90 -14.05 9.31 -0.69
CA VAL A 90 -13.72 9.41 -2.13
C VAL A 90 -14.90 10.02 -2.86
N VAL A 91 -14.62 11.09 -3.60
CA VAL A 91 -15.51 11.72 -4.56
C VAL A 91 -14.90 11.52 -5.94
N LEU A 92 -15.68 11.02 -6.90
CA LEU A 92 -15.24 10.78 -8.28
C LEU A 92 -16.03 11.67 -9.23
N GLY A 93 -15.41 12.02 -10.36
CA GLY A 93 -16.07 12.80 -11.42
C GLY A 93 -16.31 14.25 -11.02
N GLU A 94 -15.51 14.81 -10.11
CA GLU A 94 -15.61 16.23 -9.77
C GLU A 94 -14.98 17.06 -10.89
N ARG A 95 -15.77 17.33 -11.93
CA ARG A 95 -15.45 18.26 -13.02
C ARG A 95 -16.18 19.58 -12.79
N ASP A 96 -15.60 20.68 -13.25
CA ASP A 96 -16.16 22.01 -13.04
C ASP A 96 -17.62 22.08 -13.53
N GLY A 97 -18.55 22.31 -12.61
CA GLY A 97 -19.99 22.43 -12.88
C GLY A 97 -20.77 21.11 -12.93
N GLU A 98 -20.12 19.94 -12.83
CA GLU A 98 -20.82 18.66 -12.75
C GLU A 98 -21.27 18.35 -11.32
N ARG A 99 -22.51 17.89 -11.18
CA ARG A 99 -23.07 17.50 -9.88
C ARG A 99 -22.46 16.17 -9.43
N VAL A 100 -21.97 16.15 -8.19
CA VAL A 100 -21.51 14.92 -7.53
C VAL A 100 -22.69 14.15 -6.96
N ASP A 101 -22.89 12.91 -7.41
CA ASP A 101 -24.01 12.07 -6.94
C ASP A 101 -23.72 11.32 -5.64
N SER A 102 -22.46 10.98 -5.38
CA SER A 102 -22.10 10.07 -4.29
C SER A 102 -20.71 10.33 -3.72
N ILE A 103 -20.63 10.15 -2.41
CA ILE A 103 -19.43 10.22 -1.61
C ILE A 103 -19.21 8.83 -1.02
N TRP A 104 -18.00 8.28 -1.13
CA TRP A 104 -17.68 6.90 -0.75
C TRP A 104 -16.73 6.88 0.46
N PRO A 105 -17.25 6.69 1.69
CA PRO A 105 -16.42 6.51 2.88
C PRO A 105 -15.58 5.24 2.78
N ARG A 106 -14.28 5.34 3.08
CA ARG A 106 -13.28 4.26 3.03
C ARG A 106 -12.31 4.38 4.20
N ILE A 107 -11.64 3.27 4.52
CA ILE A 107 -10.51 3.26 5.44
C ILE A 107 -9.24 3.17 4.60
N PHE A 108 -8.40 4.19 4.69
CA PHE A 108 -7.07 4.20 4.10
C PHE A 108 -6.05 3.90 5.18
N TYR A 109 -5.32 2.80 5.05
CA TYR A 109 -4.43 2.33 6.10
C TYR A 109 -3.03 2.13 5.53
N LYS A 110 -2.04 2.11 6.43
CA LYS A 110 -0.65 1.81 6.08
C LYS A 110 -0.27 0.48 6.70
N ASP A 111 0.20 -0.46 5.88
CA ASP A 111 0.63 -1.78 6.34
C ASP A 111 2.14 -1.85 6.62
N SER A 112 2.62 -3.04 6.96
CA SER A 112 4.04 -3.32 7.20
C SER A 112 4.93 -3.08 5.98
N SER A 113 4.40 -3.14 4.75
CA SER A 113 5.15 -2.79 3.52
C SER A 113 5.36 -1.27 3.34
N LEU A 114 4.77 -0.46 4.23
CA LEU A 114 4.76 1.01 4.22
C LEU A 114 3.99 1.64 3.05
N LEU A 115 3.13 0.86 2.40
CA LEU A 115 2.21 1.33 1.37
C LEU A 115 0.89 1.76 1.99
N TRP A 116 0.37 2.90 1.54
CA TRP A 116 -1.01 3.28 1.81
C TRP A 116 -1.95 2.50 0.89
N ARG A 117 -2.91 1.83 1.52
CA ARG A 117 -3.89 0.95 0.88
C ARG A 117 -5.30 1.33 1.31
N VAL A 118 -6.30 0.76 0.64
CA VAL A 118 -7.71 0.86 1.04
C VAL A 118 -8.22 -0.48 1.55
N ALA A 119 -8.97 -0.46 2.65
CA ALA A 119 -9.60 -1.67 3.17
C ALA A 119 -10.79 -2.08 2.28
N SER A 120 -10.74 -3.29 1.71
CA SER A 120 -11.85 -3.85 0.93
C SER A 120 -12.94 -4.45 1.83
N HIS A 121 -12.52 -5.12 2.91
CA HIS A 121 -13.35 -5.72 3.94
C HIS A 121 -12.47 -6.00 5.17
N PHE A 122 -13.05 -6.50 6.26
CA PHE A 122 -12.29 -7.04 7.38
C PHE A 122 -12.96 -8.29 7.95
N VAL A 123 -12.17 -9.16 8.58
CA VAL A 123 -12.61 -10.33 9.33
C VAL A 123 -12.16 -10.14 10.77
N ARG A 124 -13.06 -10.35 11.72
CA ARG A 124 -12.72 -10.40 13.15
C ARG A 124 -12.77 -11.86 13.59
N ASP A 125 -11.68 -12.35 14.18
CA ASP A 125 -11.56 -13.71 14.72
C ASP A 125 -10.98 -13.64 16.13
N GLY A 126 -11.85 -13.69 17.14
CA GLY A 126 -11.49 -13.36 18.52
C GLY A 126 -10.98 -11.92 18.63
N ASP A 127 -9.79 -11.78 19.21
CA ASP A 127 -9.09 -10.50 19.39
C ASP A 127 -8.29 -10.07 18.15
N SER A 128 -8.21 -10.92 17.13
CA SER A 128 -7.52 -10.61 15.88
C SER A 128 -8.44 -9.95 14.86
N VAL A 129 -7.91 -8.97 14.14
CA VAL A 129 -8.57 -8.34 13.00
C VAL A 129 -7.68 -8.51 11.78
N TRP A 130 -8.22 -9.17 10.77
CA TRP A 130 -7.60 -9.25 9.46
C TRP A 130 -8.30 -8.29 8.50
N ILE A 131 -7.53 -7.44 7.83
CA ILE A 131 -8.05 -6.52 6.81
C ILE A 131 -7.84 -7.15 5.45
N GLY A 132 -8.91 -7.26 4.67
CA GLY A 132 -8.85 -7.76 3.31
C GLY A 132 -8.09 -6.83 2.40
N LYS A 133 -6.98 -7.34 1.84
CA LYS A 133 -5.96 -6.54 1.17
C LYS A 133 -6.08 -6.45 -0.36
N GLY A 134 -7.05 -7.11 -1.00
CA GLY A 134 -7.19 -7.00 -2.45
C GLY A 134 -8.13 -8.04 -3.07
N ASP A 135 -8.15 -8.13 -4.40
CA ASP A 135 -8.75 -9.26 -5.15
C ASP A 135 -8.01 -10.57 -4.81
N THR A 136 -8.50 -11.68 -5.32
CA THR A 136 -7.85 -12.98 -5.12
C THR A 136 -7.42 -13.59 -6.44
N ARG A 137 -6.31 -14.30 -6.41
CA ARG A 137 -5.83 -15.14 -7.51
C ARG A 137 -5.89 -16.59 -7.07
N VAL A 138 -6.01 -17.49 -8.04
CA VAL A 138 -5.89 -18.93 -7.80
C VAL A 138 -4.59 -19.38 -8.43
N GLU A 139 -3.75 -20.01 -7.64
CA GLU A 139 -2.46 -20.54 -8.06
C GLU A 139 -2.42 -22.05 -7.81
N GLU A 140 -1.87 -22.78 -8.77
CA GLU A 140 -1.59 -24.20 -8.60
C GLU A 140 -0.18 -24.38 -8.03
N ARG A 141 -0.08 -25.00 -6.85
CA ARG A 141 1.21 -25.38 -6.22
C ARG A 141 1.13 -26.84 -5.81
N ASP A 142 2.09 -27.64 -6.27
CA ASP A 142 2.21 -29.08 -5.94
C ASP A 142 0.91 -29.89 -6.18
N GLY A 143 0.18 -29.56 -7.25
CA GLY A 143 -1.10 -30.21 -7.61
C GLY A 143 -2.32 -29.74 -6.79
N TRP A 144 -2.15 -28.73 -5.93
CA TRP A 144 -3.21 -28.12 -5.14
C TRP A 144 -3.50 -26.69 -5.60
N MET A 145 -4.78 -26.31 -5.57
CA MET A 145 -5.23 -24.97 -5.91
C MET A 145 -5.29 -24.11 -4.64
N TYR A 146 -4.37 -23.16 -4.52
CA TYR A 146 -4.33 -22.16 -3.46
C TYR A 146 -5.01 -20.88 -3.92
N ARG A 147 -5.63 -20.19 -2.96
CA ARG A 147 -6.24 -18.89 -3.20
C ARG A 147 -5.50 -17.83 -2.41
N ASP A 148 -4.78 -16.99 -3.13
CA ASP A 148 -3.94 -15.96 -2.53
C ASP A 148 -4.56 -14.57 -2.75
N SER A 149 -4.29 -13.66 -1.83
CA SER A 149 -4.73 -12.27 -1.93
C SER A 149 -3.76 -11.48 -2.80
N ALA A 150 -4.27 -10.88 -3.87
CA ALA A 150 -3.56 -9.94 -4.73
C ALA A 150 -3.54 -8.56 -4.06
N GLU A 151 -2.70 -8.39 -3.03
CA GLU A 151 -2.72 -7.23 -2.15
C GLU A 151 -2.50 -5.90 -2.91
N GLU A 152 -1.74 -5.95 -4.00
CA GLU A 152 -1.42 -4.78 -4.82
C GLU A 152 -2.65 -4.10 -5.42
N THR A 153 -3.74 -4.84 -5.54
CA THR A 153 -5.01 -4.32 -6.06
C THR A 153 -5.68 -3.30 -5.13
N ALA A 154 -5.29 -3.25 -3.85
CA ALA A 154 -5.76 -2.25 -2.90
C ALA A 154 -4.80 -1.06 -2.71
N ASN A 155 -3.67 -1.02 -3.40
CA ASN A 155 -2.72 0.09 -3.28
C ASN A 155 -3.36 1.39 -3.76
N LEU A 156 -3.33 2.42 -2.92
CA LEU A 156 -3.71 3.77 -3.35
C LEU A 156 -2.71 4.26 -4.42
N PRO A 157 -3.14 5.15 -5.34
CA PRO A 157 -2.27 5.73 -6.36
C PRO A 157 -0.96 6.24 -5.75
N TYR A 158 0.17 5.93 -6.39
CA TYR A 158 1.49 6.33 -5.89
C TYR A 158 1.69 7.84 -5.79
N GLU A 159 0.92 8.60 -6.56
CA GLU A 159 0.79 10.05 -6.44
C GLU A 159 0.35 10.49 -5.03
N LEU A 160 -0.48 9.73 -4.33
CA LEU A 160 -1.03 10.10 -3.01
C LEU A 160 -0.16 9.73 -1.82
N GLN A 161 0.79 8.81 -2.02
CA GLN A 161 1.52 8.15 -0.92
C GLN A 161 2.27 9.17 -0.05
N PHE A 162 2.89 10.17 -0.69
CA PHE A 162 3.67 11.22 -0.01
C PHE A 162 2.77 12.18 0.78
N ALA A 163 1.63 12.60 0.22
CA ALA A 163 0.66 13.42 0.93
C ALA A 163 0.11 12.71 2.19
N LEU A 164 -0.17 11.41 2.09
CA LEU A 164 -0.66 10.63 3.23
C LEU A 164 0.44 10.42 4.30
N ASP A 165 1.69 10.21 3.88
CA ASP A 165 2.84 10.18 4.80
C ASP A 165 3.08 11.51 5.51
N GLU A 166 2.81 12.64 4.84
CA GLU A 166 2.85 13.97 5.45
C GLU A 166 1.73 14.16 6.48
N LEU A 167 0.48 13.90 6.07
CA LEU A 167 -0.69 14.09 6.93
C LEU A 167 -0.65 13.21 8.18
N SER A 168 -0.20 11.96 8.07
CA SER A 168 -0.12 11.04 9.20
C SER A 168 0.89 11.46 10.27
N ARG A 169 1.86 12.32 9.91
CA ARG A 169 2.86 12.87 10.84
C ARG A 169 2.45 14.21 11.45
N ARG A 170 1.66 15.03 10.75
CA ARG A 170 1.31 16.40 11.19
C ARG A 170 0.20 16.42 12.25
N GLY A 171 -0.64 15.40 12.31
CA GLY A 171 -1.83 15.36 13.17
C GLY A 171 -1.62 14.71 14.53
N THR A 172 -2.52 15.01 15.47
CA THR A 172 -2.67 14.22 16.70
C THR A 172 -3.18 12.83 16.34
N LYS A 173 -2.44 11.79 16.74
CA LYS A 173 -2.88 10.41 16.58
C LYS A 173 -4.01 10.13 17.57
N ARG A 174 -5.14 9.59 17.10
CA ARG A 174 -6.27 9.24 17.97
C ARG A 174 -6.64 7.77 17.86
N ARG A 175 -6.79 7.10 19.00
CA ARG A 175 -7.32 5.75 19.02
C ARG A 175 -8.79 5.73 18.58
N ASP A 176 -9.17 4.77 17.74
CA ASP A 176 -10.53 4.62 17.22
C ASP A 176 -10.88 3.17 16.88
N ASP A 177 -11.27 2.40 17.89
CA ASP A 177 -11.61 0.98 17.74
C ASP A 177 -12.95 0.72 17.01
N ALA A 178 -13.73 1.79 16.72
CA ALA A 178 -15.07 1.67 16.14
C ALA A 178 -15.10 1.99 14.63
N ALA A 179 -14.13 2.75 14.12
CA ALA A 179 -14.16 3.26 12.75
C ALA A 179 -14.18 2.13 11.69
N LEU A 180 -13.44 1.05 11.93
CA LEU A 180 -13.37 -0.07 10.98
C LEU A 180 -14.75 -0.69 10.76
N GLU A 181 -15.46 -1.07 11.83
CA GLU A 181 -16.80 -1.66 11.73
C GLU A 181 -17.84 -0.67 11.18
N LEU A 182 -17.64 0.62 11.45
CA LEU A 182 -18.53 1.67 10.99
C LEU A 182 -18.44 1.86 9.47
N VAL A 183 -17.22 1.89 8.93
CA VAL A 183 -16.95 2.28 7.53
C VAL A 183 -16.79 1.07 6.60
N VAL A 184 -16.13 0.01 7.06
CA VAL A 184 -15.73 -1.15 6.26
C VAL A 184 -16.71 -2.31 6.47
N ARG A 185 -16.93 -3.11 5.41
CA ARG A 185 -17.80 -4.26 5.47
C ARG A 185 -17.14 -5.40 6.26
N ALA A 186 -17.80 -5.86 7.31
CA ALA A 186 -17.41 -7.06 8.05
C ALA A 186 -17.72 -8.31 7.20
N ALA A 187 -16.74 -9.19 7.07
CA ALA A 187 -16.84 -10.47 6.41
C ALA A 187 -16.95 -11.62 7.41
N ARG A 188 -17.48 -12.75 6.95
CA ARG A 188 -17.50 -14.00 7.73
C ARG A 188 -16.08 -14.53 7.89
N ARG A 189 -15.82 -15.25 8.97
CA ARG A 189 -14.56 -15.98 9.20
C ARG A 189 -14.21 -16.83 7.98
N GLY A 190 -12.93 -16.83 7.60
CA GLY A 190 -12.41 -17.57 6.44
C GLY A 190 -12.64 -16.92 5.07
N ARG A 191 -13.35 -15.78 4.98
CA ARG A 191 -13.48 -15.07 3.71
C ARG A 191 -12.21 -14.29 3.40
N ILE A 192 -11.58 -14.65 2.28
CA ILE A 192 -10.41 -13.94 1.73
C ILE A 192 -10.83 -13.04 0.54
N GLU A 193 -11.84 -13.47 -0.22
CA GLU A 193 -12.30 -12.72 -1.38
C GLU A 193 -13.01 -11.40 -0.99
N PRO A 194 -12.65 -10.27 -1.60
CA PRO A 194 -13.38 -9.04 -1.41
C PRO A 194 -14.76 -9.13 -2.07
N TYR A 195 -15.55 -8.07 -1.93
CA TYR A 195 -16.90 -8.03 -2.46
C TYR A 195 -16.93 -7.53 -3.91
N ALA A 196 -18.05 -7.80 -4.60
CA ALA A 196 -18.19 -7.49 -6.02
C ALA A 196 -17.99 -6.00 -6.34
N ASP A 197 -18.36 -5.09 -5.44
CA ASP A 197 -18.16 -3.66 -5.60
C ASP A 197 -16.68 -3.24 -5.60
N PHE A 198 -15.79 -4.06 -5.05
CA PHE A 198 -14.35 -3.87 -5.13
C PHE A 198 -13.77 -4.42 -6.45
N CYS A 199 -14.08 -5.67 -6.82
CA CYS A 199 -13.45 -6.31 -7.99
C CYS A 199 -14.10 -6.01 -9.33
N ALA A 200 -15.42 -5.78 -9.37
CA ALA A 200 -16.15 -5.65 -10.63
C ALA A 200 -15.63 -4.49 -11.51
N PRO A 201 -15.26 -3.30 -10.98
CA PRO A 201 -14.60 -2.27 -11.77
C PRO A 201 -13.33 -2.77 -12.46
N ARG A 202 -12.46 -3.50 -11.75
CA ARG A 202 -11.22 -4.05 -12.30
C ARG A 202 -11.48 -5.10 -13.37
N ARG A 203 -12.40 -6.03 -13.10
CA ARG A 203 -12.82 -7.05 -14.07
C ARG A 203 -13.39 -6.45 -15.36
N ARG A 204 -14.15 -5.35 -15.24
CA ARG A 204 -14.64 -4.61 -16.42
C ARG A 204 -13.50 -3.91 -17.16
N ALA A 205 -12.59 -3.26 -16.45
CA ALA A 205 -11.44 -2.58 -17.04
C ALA A 205 -10.51 -3.57 -17.77
N ALA A 206 -10.20 -4.71 -17.15
CA ALA A 206 -9.37 -5.78 -17.71
C ALA A 206 -9.95 -6.46 -18.97
N LYS A 207 -11.27 -6.36 -19.20
CA LYS A 207 -11.91 -6.77 -20.46
C LYS A 207 -11.65 -5.78 -21.59
N ARG A 208 -11.52 -4.48 -21.26
CA ARG A 208 -11.26 -3.40 -22.21
C ARG A 208 -9.77 -3.27 -22.54
N HIS A 209 -8.92 -3.25 -21.51
CA HIS A 209 -7.47 -3.04 -21.64
C HIS A 209 -6.71 -4.04 -20.78
N ARG A 210 -5.57 -4.52 -21.29
CA ARG A 210 -4.61 -5.32 -20.52
C ARG A 210 -3.21 -4.82 -20.84
N GLU A 211 -2.50 -4.37 -19.82
CA GLU A 211 -1.14 -3.89 -20.03
C GLU A 211 -0.21 -5.00 -20.53
N ASN A 212 0.72 -4.68 -21.41
CA ASN A 212 1.61 -5.65 -22.07
C ASN A 212 0.86 -6.83 -22.72
N GLY A 213 -0.36 -6.58 -23.21
CA GLY A 213 -1.23 -7.62 -23.78
C GLY A 213 -1.71 -8.66 -22.75
N GLY A 214 -1.62 -8.35 -21.45
CA GLY A 214 -1.92 -9.29 -20.37
C GLY A 214 -0.77 -10.24 -20.02
N ARG A 215 0.46 -9.91 -20.43
CA ARG A 215 1.68 -10.65 -20.03
C ARG A 215 2.37 -9.94 -18.88
N LEU A 216 3.14 -10.71 -18.09
CA LEU A 216 3.96 -10.18 -17.01
C LEU A 216 4.95 -9.12 -17.53
N VAL A 217 5.07 -8.00 -16.81
CA VAL A 217 6.06 -6.95 -17.11
C VAL A 217 7.38 -7.19 -16.40
N ALA A 218 7.38 -7.96 -15.32
CA ALA A 218 8.54 -8.43 -14.60
C ALA A 218 8.32 -9.90 -14.21
N ARG A 219 9.29 -10.76 -14.48
CA ARG A 219 9.21 -12.19 -14.18
C ARG A 219 10.58 -12.81 -13.87
N PHE A 220 10.60 -13.86 -13.09
CA PHE A 220 11.78 -14.73 -12.91
C PHE A 220 11.84 -15.74 -14.06
N LEU A 221 13.04 -15.91 -14.63
CA LEU A 221 13.26 -16.96 -15.64
C LEU A 221 13.46 -18.33 -14.97
N GLU A 222 13.94 -18.34 -13.73
CA GLU A 222 14.17 -19.54 -12.93
C GLU A 222 13.52 -19.37 -11.55
N LYS A 223 12.69 -20.35 -11.15
CA LYS A 223 11.98 -20.32 -9.87
C LYS A 223 12.99 -20.37 -8.72
N GLY A 224 12.89 -19.43 -7.79
CA GLY A 224 13.78 -19.37 -6.62
C GLY A 224 15.17 -18.81 -6.91
N ASP A 225 15.46 -18.33 -8.12
CA ASP A 225 16.68 -17.58 -8.41
C ASP A 225 16.36 -16.07 -8.58
N PRO A 226 16.72 -15.23 -7.60
CA PRO A 226 16.47 -13.79 -7.67
C PRO A 226 17.26 -13.10 -8.78
N THR A 227 18.39 -13.69 -9.21
CA THR A 227 19.24 -13.11 -10.26
C THR A 227 18.64 -13.26 -11.66
N SER A 228 17.69 -14.19 -11.82
CA SER A 228 16.97 -14.46 -13.07
C SER A 228 15.86 -13.44 -13.39
N LEU A 229 15.60 -12.47 -12.51
CA LEU A 229 14.57 -11.44 -12.73
C LEU A 229 14.83 -10.66 -14.03
N CYS A 230 13.83 -10.67 -14.91
CA CYS A 230 13.83 -9.92 -16.15
C CYS A 230 12.59 -9.02 -16.27
N PHE A 231 12.76 -7.86 -16.90
CA PHE A 231 11.64 -6.98 -17.27
C PHE A 231 11.34 -7.13 -18.76
N ALA A 232 10.06 -7.06 -19.12
CA ALA A 232 9.67 -6.87 -20.50
C ALA A 232 10.24 -5.54 -21.01
N ARG A 233 10.77 -5.52 -22.24
CA ARG A 233 11.46 -4.35 -22.80
C ARG A 233 10.62 -3.08 -22.65
N GLY A 234 11.22 -2.04 -22.07
CA GLY A 234 10.62 -0.74 -21.81
C GLY A 234 9.87 -0.66 -20.47
N TYR A 235 9.62 -1.77 -19.79
CA TYR A 235 8.97 -1.77 -18.48
C TYR A 235 9.96 -1.68 -17.33
N GLU A 236 11.25 -1.89 -17.55
CA GLU A 236 12.29 -1.70 -16.53
C GLU A 236 12.23 -0.29 -15.91
N PRO A 237 12.46 -0.14 -14.59
CA PRO A 237 12.55 1.17 -13.96
C PRO A 237 13.67 2.03 -14.57
N ASP A 238 13.34 3.27 -14.95
CA ASP A 238 14.30 4.23 -15.46
C ASP A 238 14.92 5.04 -14.32
N PHE A 239 16.03 4.55 -13.78
CA PHE A 239 16.76 5.25 -12.72
C PHE A 239 17.50 6.51 -13.18
N ALA A 240 17.68 6.71 -14.50
CA ALA A 240 18.41 7.86 -15.02
C ALA A 240 17.48 9.07 -15.19
N ARG A 241 16.27 8.86 -15.72
CA ARG A 241 15.33 9.94 -16.08
C ARG A 241 13.91 9.73 -15.56
N GLY A 242 13.63 8.59 -14.94
CA GLY A 242 12.29 8.21 -14.49
C GLY A 242 11.98 8.55 -13.03
N ILE A 243 12.93 9.08 -12.24
CA ILE A 243 12.65 9.49 -10.87
C ILE A 243 11.83 10.79 -10.88
N VAL A 244 10.54 10.69 -10.56
CA VAL A 244 9.59 11.82 -10.61
C VAL A 244 9.26 12.38 -9.23
N GLU A 245 9.54 11.64 -8.17
CA GLU A 245 9.25 12.09 -6.81
C GLU A 245 10.18 11.42 -5.79
N ARG A 246 10.52 12.19 -4.76
CA ARG A 246 11.30 11.72 -3.61
C ARG A 246 10.67 12.24 -2.34
N GLY A 247 10.69 11.42 -1.31
CA GLY A 247 10.19 11.83 0.00
C GLY A 247 10.72 10.91 1.09
N ALA A 248 10.33 11.20 2.31
CA ALA A 248 10.76 10.42 3.46
C ALA A 248 9.60 10.22 4.43
N SER A 249 9.62 9.05 5.06
CA SER A 249 8.78 8.69 6.19
C SER A 249 9.67 8.12 7.31
N SER A 250 9.06 7.74 8.42
CA SER A 250 9.75 7.06 9.52
C SER A 250 9.01 5.78 9.87
N SER A 251 9.75 4.71 10.10
CA SER A 251 9.23 3.44 10.59
C SER A 251 10.19 2.84 11.62
N ALA A 252 9.70 2.63 12.85
CA ALA A 252 10.47 1.91 13.87
C ALA A 252 10.79 0.47 13.40
N PHE A 253 9.82 -0.17 12.73
CA PHE A 253 9.95 -1.51 12.13
C PHE A 253 11.09 -1.62 11.09
N PHE A 254 11.52 -0.50 10.50
CA PHE A 254 12.67 -0.49 9.58
C PHE A 254 13.84 0.37 10.09
N GLY A 255 13.95 0.56 11.41
CA GLY A 255 15.10 1.22 12.02
C GLY A 255 15.17 2.74 11.82
N GLY A 256 14.03 3.40 11.60
CA GLY A 256 13.94 4.87 11.57
C GLY A 256 13.57 5.44 10.21
N ARG A 257 14.41 6.32 9.64
CA ARG A 257 14.08 7.06 8.41
C ARG A 257 13.99 6.10 7.20
N VAL A 258 12.89 6.17 6.48
CA VAL A 258 12.68 5.45 5.21
C VAL A 258 12.49 6.45 4.09
N GLU A 259 13.39 6.43 3.13
CA GLU A 259 13.29 7.21 1.91
C GLU A 259 12.43 6.49 0.88
N LYS A 260 11.61 7.24 0.15
CA LYS A 260 10.70 6.74 -0.88
C LYS A 260 10.97 7.43 -2.20
N TYR A 261 10.98 6.65 -3.28
CA TYR A 261 11.28 7.12 -4.63
C TYR A 261 10.23 6.61 -5.60
N ARG A 262 9.53 7.52 -6.26
CA ARG A 262 8.60 7.15 -7.34
C ARG A 262 9.34 7.20 -8.67
N VAL A 263 9.40 6.06 -9.34
CA VAL A 263 10.23 5.85 -10.52
C VAL A 263 9.37 5.32 -11.66
N LEU A 264 9.40 5.97 -12.81
CA LEU A 264 8.71 5.52 -14.02
C LEU A 264 9.49 4.39 -14.70
N SER A 265 8.78 3.53 -15.42
CA SER A 265 9.39 2.63 -16.39
C SER A 265 10.01 3.41 -17.56
N ALA A 266 10.94 2.79 -18.30
CA ALA A 266 11.59 3.40 -19.46
C ALA A 266 10.60 3.85 -20.55
N ASN A 267 9.50 3.11 -20.75
CA ASN A 267 8.41 3.46 -21.66
C ASN A 267 7.37 4.42 -21.05
N LYS A 268 7.53 4.79 -19.77
CA LYS A 268 6.66 5.69 -19.00
C LYS A 268 5.20 5.25 -18.90
N ARG A 269 4.92 3.95 -19.00
CA ARG A 269 3.56 3.40 -18.86
C ARG A 269 3.27 2.91 -17.44
N VAL A 270 4.31 2.51 -16.73
CA VAL A 270 4.27 1.99 -15.37
C VAL A 270 5.08 2.88 -14.43
N GLN A 271 4.69 2.91 -13.17
CA GLN A 271 5.41 3.52 -12.07
C GLN A 271 5.66 2.51 -10.96
N TYR A 272 6.79 2.68 -10.30
CA TYR A 272 7.30 1.89 -9.20
C TYR A 272 7.51 2.79 -7.99
N LEU A 273 7.35 2.24 -6.79
CA LEU A 273 7.68 2.92 -5.55
C LEU A 273 8.80 2.16 -4.85
N PHE A 274 10.00 2.72 -4.83
CA PHE A 274 11.15 2.16 -4.13
C PHE A 274 11.20 2.72 -2.70
N PHE A 275 11.63 1.87 -1.79
CA PHE A 275 11.83 2.19 -0.39
C PHE A 275 13.28 1.90 -0.01
N ALA A 276 13.89 2.82 0.73
CA ALA A 276 15.24 2.64 1.26
C ALA A 276 15.26 3.02 2.74
N SER A 277 15.49 2.04 3.60
CA SER A 277 15.78 2.25 5.01
C SER A 277 17.29 2.15 5.25
N PRO A 278 17.77 2.35 6.50
CA PRO A 278 19.19 2.14 6.82
C PRO A 278 19.64 0.70 6.54
N THR A 279 18.73 -0.27 6.64
CA THR A 279 19.04 -1.71 6.59
C THR A 279 18.54 -2.40 5.32
N HIS A 280 17.42 -1.95 4.72
CA HIS A 280 16.76 -2.65 3.62
C HIS A 280 16.48 -1.72 2.44
N VAL A 281 16.44 -2.30 1.24
CA VAL A 281 15.88 -1.66 0.05
C VAL A 281 14.92 -2.64 -0.59
N TRP A 282 13.70 -2.18 -0.87
CA TRP A 282 12.66 -2.99 -1.52
C TRP A 282 11.82 -2.11 -2.45
N LEU A 283 10.94 -2.73 -3.22
CA LEU A 283 10.12 -2.04 -4.22
C LEU A 283 8.67 -2.52 -4.11
N GLY A 284 7.72 -1.59 -4.17
CA GLY A 284 6.29 -1.90 -4.14
C GLY A 284 5.75 -2.33 -5.51
N PRO A 285 4.64 -3.07 -5.57
CA PRO A 285 4.05 -3.56 -6.83
C PRO A 285 3.82 -2.45 -7.88
N PRO A 286 4.01 -2.69 -9.18
CA PRO A 286 3.86 -1.66 -10.21
C PRO A 286 2.43 -1.14 -10.33
N GLN A 287 2.29 0.14 -10.67
CA GLN A 287 1.01 0.75 -11.04
C GLN A 287 1.09 1.37 -12.43
N LEU A 288 -0.03 1.41 -13.15
CA LEU A 288 -0.14 2.22 -14.37
C LEU A 288 -0.21 3.72 -14.06
N LEU A 289 -0.11 4.56 -15.10
CA LEU A 289 -0.39 6.00 -15.05
C LEU A 289 -1.83 6.37 -15.42
N THR A 290 -2.76 5.41 -15.44
CA THR A 290 -4.15 5.62 -15.91
C THR A 290 -5.02 6.48 -15.00
N THR A 291 -5.84 7.38 -15.52
CA THR A 291 -6.65 8.27 -14.67
C THR A 291 -7.88 7.60 -14.05
N GLU A 292 -8.32 6.45 -14.57
CA GLU A 292 -9.52 5.75 -14.08
C GLU A 292 -9.33 5.16 -12.67
N LEU A 293 -10.17 5.61 -11.74
CA LEU A 293 -10.22 5.16 -10.34
C LEU A 293 -11.57 4.49 -10.03
N SER A 294 -11.54 3.52 -9.12
CA SER A 294 -12.75 2.91 -8.55
C SER A 294 -13.33 3.75 -7.42
N THR A 295 -14.53 3.39 -6.94
CA THR A 295 -15.13 4.02 -5.74
C THR A 295 -14.35 3.76 -4.45
N TYR A 296 -13.31 2.94 -4.50
CA TYR A 296 -12.34 2.75 -3.42
C TYR A 296 -11.12 3.68 -3.55
N GLY A 297 -11.07 4.54 -4.56
CA GLY A 297 -9.98 5.47 -4.80
C GLY A 297 -8.69 4.81 -5.31
N VAL A 298 -8.78 3.55 -5.78
CA VAL A 298 -7.66 2.79 -6.37
C VAL A 298 -7.83 2.63 -7.86
N ARG A 299 -6.71 2.46 -8.58
CA ARG A 299 -6.69 2.22 -10.04
C ARG A 299 -7.50 0.98 -10.39
N THR A 300 -8.15 0.99 -11.55
CA THR A 300 -8.96 -0.16 -12.03
C THR A 300 -8.18 -1.12 -12.93
N LEU A 301 -7.02 -0.72 -13.42
CA LEU A 301 -6.20 -1.52 -14.32
C LEU A 301 -4.93 -2.00 -13.61
N ASP A 302 -4.57 -3.23 -13.94
CA ASP A 302 -3.56 -4.02 -13.24
C ASP A 302 -2.29 -4.09 -14.07
N VAL A 303 -1.16 -4.21 -13.38
CA VAL A 303 0.12 -4.55 -13.98
C VAL A 303 0.51 -5.92 -13.46
N LEU A 304 0.58 -6.90 -14.36
CA LEU A 304 0.96 -8.26 -13.98
C LEU A 304 2.49 -8.32 -13.84
N ALA A 305 2.97 -8.86 -12.74
CA ALA A 305 4.37 -9.14 -12.47
C ALA A 305 4.47 -10.23 -11.41
N ASP A 306 5.60 -10.94 -11.36
CA ASP A 306 5.85 -11.94 -10.31
C ASP A 306 5.95 -11.25 -8.94
N GLU A 307 5.23 -11.79 -7.95
CA GLU A 307 5.04 -11.14 -6.65
C GLU A 307 6.31 -11.14 -5.79
N ASP A 308 7.18 -12.14 -5.95
CA ASP A 308 8.46 -12.24 -5.23
C ASP A 308 9.42 -11.05 -5.52
N VAL A 309 9.15 -10.27 -6.58
CA VAL A 309 9.89 -9.02 -6.85
C VAL A 309 9.58 -7.93 -5.82
N PHE A 310 8.41 -7.99 -5.18
CA PHE A 310 7.83 -6.92 -4.37
C PHE A 310 7.79 -7.24 -2.88
N LEU A 311 8.61 -8.19 -2.41
CA LEU A 311 8.71 -8.52 -1.00
C LEU A 311 9.16 -7.29 -0.19
N PRO A 312 8.50 -6.97 0.94
CA PRO A 312 9.01 -5.99 1.88
C PRO A 312 10.32 -6.47 2.53
N GLY A 313 11.06 -5.55 3.15
CA GLY A 313 12.32 -5.89 3.81
C GLY A 313 12.20 -6.94 4.92
N PHE A 314 11.03 -7.00 5.58
CA PHE A 314 10.66 -8.09 6.47
C PHE A 314 9.29 -8.63 6.05
N GLU A 315 9.16 -9.95 5.99
CA GLU A 315 7.93 -10.59 5.56
C GLU A 315 7.59 -11.82 6.43
N TYR A 316 6.32 -12.23 6.41
CA TYR A 316 5.81 -13.36 7.19
C TYR A 316 6.63 -14.63 7.01
N HIS A 317 7.05 -15.18 8.15
CA HIS A 317 7.82 -16.41 8.22
C HIS A 317 7.57 -17.11 9.56
N GLU A 318 6.83 -18.21 9.51
CA GLU A 318 6.57 -19.10 10.64
C GLU A 318 6.85 -20.56 10.21
N GLU A 319 6.94 -21.47 11.18
CA GLU A 319 7.24 -22.88 10.90
C GLU A 319 6.24 -23.47 9.88
N GLY A 320 6.76 -23.86 8.71
CA GLY A 320 5.97 -24.45 7.63
C GLY A 320 5.23 -23.43 6.72
N VAL A 321 5.28 -22.13 7.01
CA VAL A 321 4.63 -21.09 6.19
C VAL A 321 5.55 -19.88 6.03
N SER A 322 6.06 -19.69 4.81
CA SER A 322 6.95 -18.56 4.47
C SER A 322 6.48 -17.87 3.21
N GLN A 323 6.40 -16.54 3.27
CA GLN A 323 6.22 -15.69 2.08
C GLN A 323 7.57 -15.26 1.49
N ILE A 324 8.68 -15.60 2.14
CA ILE A 324 10.04 -15.43 1.60
C ILE A 324 10.42 -16.70 0.83
N PRO A 325 10.97 -16.59 -0.39
CA PRO A 325 11.48 -17.71 -1.16
C PRO A 325 12.43 -18.62 -0.36
N ALA A 326 12.30 -19.93 -0.57
CA ALA A 326 13.00 -20.95 0.21
C ALA A 326 14.51 -20.72 0.21
N GLY A 327 15.13 -20.77 1.39
CA GLY A 327 16.57 -20.54 1.58
C GLY A 327 17.00 -19.08 1.74
N PHE A 328 16.08 -18.12 1.62
CA PHE A 328 16.40 -16.69 1.73
C PHE A 328 15.89 -16.00 3.02
N ALA A 329 15.08 -16.68 3.83
CA ALA A 329 14.63 -16.13 5.11
C ALA A 329 15.83 -15.93 6.07
N GLY A 330 15.98 -14.70 6.55
CA GLY A 330 17.01 -14.29 7.50
C GLY A 330 16.55 -14.42 8.95
N ALA A 331 17.13 -13.59 9.82
CA ALA A 331 16.76 -13.57 11.23
C ALA A 331 15.33 -13.03 11.42
N PRO A 332 14.57 -13.54 12.42
CA PRO A 332 13.31 -12.93 12.83
C PRO A 332 13.48 -11.46 13.24
N HIS A 333 12.47 -10.63 12.99
CA HIS A 333 12.44 -9.26 13.46
C HIS A 333 12.35 -9.26 15.00
N PRO A 334 13.15 -8.43 15.72
CA PRO A 334 13.24 -8.48 17.18
C PRO A 334 11.89 -8.24 17.89
N ASP A 335 11.09 -7.29 17.37
CA ASP A 335 9.79 -6.96 17.96
C ASP A 335 8.59 -7.70 17.31
N ASN A 336 8.82 -8.44 16.22
CA ASN A 336 7.76 -9.10 15.42
C ASN A 336 8.28 -10.45 14.92
N PRO A 337 8.38 -11.46 15.82
CA PRO A 337 9.06 -12.71 15.51
C PRO A 337 8.36 -13.57 14.43
N ASP A 338 7.13 -13.23 14.06
CA ASP A 338 6.39 -13.79 12.92
C ASP A 338 6.88 -13.25 11.55
N ARG A 339 7.84 -12.33 11.55
CA ARG A 339 8.45 -11.74 10.35
C ARG A 339 9.93 -12.06 10.31
N ALA A 340 10.44 -12.47 9.16
CA ALA A 340 11.88 -12.66 8.94
C ALA A 340 12.45 -11.64 7.95
N ASP A 341 13.74 -11.36 8.09
CA ASP A 341 14.53 -10.52 7.19
C ASP A 341 14.59 -11.13 5.78
N ALA A 342 14.14 -10.39 4.76
CA ALA A 342 14.14 -10.79 3.36
C ALA A 342 15.31 -10.21 2.54
N ALA A 343 16.26 -9.53 3.18
CA ALA A 343 17.37 -8.85 2.50
C ALA A 343 18.23 -9.79 1.65
N ALA A 344 18.39 -11.06 2.05
CA ALA A 344 19.16 -12.02 1.26
C ALA A 344 18.57 -12.21 -0.16
N TRP A 345 17.25 -12.23 -0.29
CA TRP A 345 16.56 -12.27 -1.58
C TRP A 345 16.66 -10.92 -2.29
N LEU A 346 16.27 -9.84 -1.60
CA LEU A 346 16.17 -8.50 -2.17
C LEU A 346 17.49 -7.98 -2.72
N GLU A 347 18.60 -8.21 -2.02
CA GLU A 347 19.93 -7.76 -2.45
C GLU A 347 20.48 -8.55 -3.64
N GLU A 348 19.89 -9.69 -3.99
CA GLU A 348 20.23 -10.44 -5.20
C GLU A 348 19.43 -10.02 -6.43
N LEU A 349 18.30 -9.31 -6.25
CA LEU A 349 17.50 -8.79 -7.35
C LEU A 349 18.29 -7.74 -8.18
N PRO A 350 18.43 -7.93 -9.51
CA PRO A 350 19.12 -6.98 -10.39
C PRO A 350 18.59 -5.54 -10.29
N VAL A 351 17.27 -5.38 -10.10
CA VAL A 351 16.63 -4.07 -10.00
C VAL A 351 17.00 -3.33 -8.70
N ILE A 352 17.12 -4.04 -7.58
CA ILE A 352 17.52 -3.46 -6.28
C ILE A 352 18.99 -3.08 -6.33
N ARG A 353 19.86 -3.95 -6.88
CA ARG A 353 21.27 -3.65 -7.09
C ARG A 353 21.47 -2.40 -7.95
N ALA A 354 20.73 -2.31 -9.06
CA ALA A 354 20.78 -1.15 -9.95
C ALA A 354 20.27 0.13 -9.26
N PHE A 355 19.21 0.06 -8.47
CA PHE A 355 18.70 1.19 -7.69
C PHE A 355 19.74 1.68 -6.67
N ARG A 356 20.33 0.77 -5.90
CA ARG A 356 21.40 1.07 -4.93
C ARG A 356 22.58 1.79 -5.60
N ALA A 357 23.08 1.22 -6.71
CA ALA A 357 24.22 1.78 -7.42
C ALA A 357 23.91 3.15 -8.06
N LYS A 358 22.78 3.29 -8.77
CA LYS A 358 22.48 4.46 -9.59
C LYS A 358 21.78 5.58 -8.83
N VAL A 359 21.02 5.28 -7.77
CA VAL A 359 20.19 6.25 -7.05
C VAL A 359 20.74 6.54 -5.67
N LEU A 360 21.14 5.52 -4.91
CA LEU A 360 21.66 5.70 -3.55
C LEU A 360 23.17 5.95 -3.52
N GLY A 361 23.89 5.77 -4.64
CA GLY A 361 25.34 5.92 -4.72
C GLY A 361 26.09 4.91 -3.85
N ARG A 362 25.46 3.78 -3.50
CA ARG A 362 26.02 2.74 -2.65
C ARG A 362 25.92 1.41 -3.40
N PRO A 363 27.01 0.71 -3.75
CA PRO A 363 26.88 -0.63 -4.28
C PRO A 363 26.20 -1.54 -3.24
N ALA A 364 25.53 -2.59 -3.69
CA ALA A 364 24.99 -3.62 -2.78
C ALA A 364 26.12 -4.11 -1.87
N PRO A 365 25.87 -4.37 -0.58
CA PRO A 365 26.87 -4.99 0.28
C PRO A 365 27.29 -6.30 -0.38
N GLY A 366 28.53 -6.37 -0.90
CA GLY A 366 29.04 -7.58 -1.53
C GLY A 366 28.87 -8.74 -0.57
N ARG A 367 28.40 -9.92 -1.04
CA ARG A 367 27.96 -11.08 -0.24
C ARG A 367 28.66 -11.12 1.13
N ALA A 368 28.05 -10.47 2.13
CA ALA A 368 28.62 -10.47 3.46
C ALA A 368 28.53 -11.90 3.97
N SER A 369 29.64 -12.47 4.39
CA SER A 369 29.64 -13.77 5.04
C SER A 369 28.59 -13.77 6.17
N ALA A 370 27.93 -14.91 6.44
CA ALA A 370 26.95 -15.01 7.53
C ALA A 370 27.49 -14.45 8.87
N LYS A 371 28.82 -14.55 9.07
CA LYS A 371 29.56 -14.01 10.21
C LYS A 371 29.60 -12.46 10.28
N GLN A 372 29.66 -11.77 9.14
CA GLN A 372 29.59 -10.30 9.09
C GLN A 372 28.17 -9.77 9.31
N ARG A 373 27.15 -10.50 8.85
CA ARG A 373 25.73 -10.16 9.09
C ARG A 373 25.37 -10.24 10.57
N ALA A 374 25.82 -11.29 11.27
CA ALA A 374 25.65 -11.42 12.72
C ALA A 374 26.36 -10.30 13.53
N ARG A 375 27.51 -9.80 13.04
CA ARG A 375 28.24 -8.68 13.67
C ARG A 375 27.55 -7.32 13.54
N LEU A 376 26.92 -7.05 12.40
CA LEU A 376 26.17 -5.80 12.21
C LEU A 376 24.87 -5.79 13.02
N ALA A 377 24.21 -6.94 13.16
CA ALA A 377 23.04 -7.08 14.03
C ALA A 377 23.38 -6.89 15.53
N SER A 378 24.54 -7.39 15.97
CA SER A 378 25.00 -7.25 17.37
C SER A 378 25.57 -5.87 17.68
N ALA A 379 26.17 -5.17 16.71
CA ALA A 379 26.63 -3.80 16.89
C ALA A 379 25.49 -2.78 17.07
N GLY A 380 24.29 -3.06 16.54
CA GLY A 380 23.09 -2.26 16.77
C GLY A 380 22.49 -2.45 18.16
N ALA A 381 22.60 -3.65 18.74
CA ALA A 381 22.08 -3.97 20.07
C ALA A 381 22.91 -3.33 21.20
N ALA A 382 24.23 -3.23 21.04
CA ALA A 382 25.14 -2.67 22.04
C ALA A 382 24.96 -1.15 22.29
N SER A 383 24.16 -0.45 21.48
CA SER A 383 23.87 0.98 21.64
C SER A 383 22.65 1.26 22.55
N VAL A 384 21.90 0.23 22.98
CA VAL A 384 20.63 0.41 23.71
C VAL A 384 20.74 0.05 25.20
N ASP A 385 21.81 -0.63 25.63
CA ASP A 385 21.99 -1.07 27.02
C ASP A 385 22.41 0.03 28.02
N GLY A 386 22.42 1.31 27.60
CA GLY A 386 22.83 2.42 28.45
C GLY A 386 21.73 3.00 29.36
N VAL A 387 20.45 2.69 29.14
CA VAL A 387 19.36 3.37 29.85
C VAL A 387 18.20 2.42 30.15
N ASN A 388 18.27 1.70 31.28
CA ASN A 388 17.08 1.43 32.10
C ASN A 388 17.44 0.90 33.49
N ARG A 389 17.42 1.80 34.48
CA ARG A 389 17.34 1.44 35.91
C ARG A 389 15.87 1.21 36.29
N ARG A 390 15.61 -0.01 36.78
CA ARG A 390 14.66 -0.43 37.83
C ARG A 390 13.29 0.27 37.91
N MET A 391 12.24 -0.52 37.71
CA MET A 391 10.96 -0.39 38.42
C MET A 391 10.52 -1.78 38.93
N PRO A 392 9.86 -1.88 40.11
CA PRO A 392 9.60 -3.14 40.79
C PRO A 392 8.30 -3.82 40.36
N SER A 393 8.29 -5.15 40.46
CA SER A 393 7.20 -6.07 40.15
C SER A 393 5.97 -5.89 41.04
N VAL A 394 4.79 -5.88 40.43
CA VAL A 394 3.48 -5.96 41.09
C VAL A 394 2.95 -7.40 40.97
N PRO A 395 2.43 -8.03 42.04
CA PRO A 395 1.97 -9.42 42.00
C PRO A 395 0.55 -9.56 41.42
N SER A 396 0.33 -10.68 40.72
CA SER A 396 -0.94 -11.05 40.08
C SER A 396 -2.05 -11.36 41.10
N PRO A 397 -3.32 -11.00 40.81
CA PRO A 397 -4.46 -11.43 41.61
C PRO A 397 -4.94 -12.84 41.21
N LYS A 398 -5.55 -13.51 42.18
CA LYS A 398 -6.10 -14.87 42.13
C LYS A 398 -7.30 -15.02 41.22
#